data_AF-A0A4U7F189-F1
#
_entry.id   AF-A0A4U7F189-F1
#
_cell.length_a   1.000
_cell.length_b   1.000
_cell.length_c   1.000
_cell.angle_alpha   90.00
_cell.angle_beta   90.00
_cell.angle_gamma   90.00
#
_symmetry.space_group_name_H-M   'P 1'
#
loop_
_entity.id
_entity.type
_entity.pdbx_description
1 polymer ?
#
loop_
_entity_poly.entity_id
_entity_poly.type
_entity_poly.pdbx_seq_one_letter_code
_entity_poly.pdbx_strand_id
1 'polypeptide(L)'
;MALPVEILFGIYLGVITGIVPALVAGVLGFIFKYVTDVTIPGLGVVVLSLAIAGINGGLLALNDETIRSSEHAPALLTAIVVVLMISLYAHAQGDKLGASVPKRISLKQLRDRTLSSDVIELVGGRGRVTVEITGEVNDMEGYPSLPAETRREIVEGEWTFPADLPLVELEDRLAERLQTELHLADVAVRIDEQARATVAAAPPTGALSKRIPAGKRAVSVPALVPTGIARGDLVRVVAPELTAEGTVLA
;
A
#
# COMPACT_ATOMS: atom_id res chain seq x y z
N MET A 1 40.91 -3.65 42.50
CA MET A 1 40.34 -2.34 42.96
C MET A 1 39.16 -2.60 43.91
N ALA A 2 38.49 -1.57 44.45
CA ALA A 2 37.26 -1.79 45.22
C ALA A 2 36.10 -2.16 44.27
N LEU A 3 35.32 -3.21 44.60
CA LEU A 3 34.20 -3.72 43.78
C LEU A 3 33.28 -2.64 43.18
N PRO A 4 32.86 -1.59 43.91
CA PRO A 4 32.00 -0.54 43.34
C PRO A 4 32.64 0.21 42.16
N VAL A 5 33.96 0.40 42.18
CA VAL A 5 34.70 1.08 41.12
C VAL A 5 34.74 0.21 39.87
N GLU A 6 34.92 -1.09 40.04
CA GLU A 6 34.92 -2.04 38.92
C GLU A 6 33.53 -2.15 38.28
N ILE A 7 32.46 -2.15 39.07
CA ILE A 7 31.09 -2.10 38.55
C ILE A 7 30.88 -0.82 37.73
N LEU A 8 31.29 0.33 38.26
CA LEU A 8 31.15 1.60 37.54
C LEU A 8 31.92 1.61 36.23
N PHE A 9 33.15 1.09 36.24
CA PHE A 9 33.97 0.96 35.04
C PHE A 9 33.37 -0.01 34.03
N GLY A 10 32.80 -1.12 34.51
CA GLY A 10 32.07 -2.07 33.69
C GLY A 10 30.83 -1.46 33.04
N ILE A 11 30.07 -0.65 33.76
CA ILE A 11 28.94 0.10 33.19
C ILE A 11 29.41 1.06 32.10
N TYR A 12 30.46 1.83 32.36
CA TYR A 12 31.05 2.76 31.40
C TYR A 12 31.45 2.04 30.11
N LEU A 13 32.23 0.96 30.22
CA LEU A 13 32.66 0.15 29.07
C LEU A 13 31.48 -0.50 28.35
N GLY A 14 30.51 -1.03 29.10
CA GLY A 14 29.34 -1.70 28.56
C GLY A 14 28.44 -0.74 27.79
N VAL A 15 28.26 0.49 28.25
CA VAL A 15 27.52 1.52 27.53
C VAL A 15 28.21 1.86 26.22
N ILE A 16 29.50 2.20 26.25
CA ILE A 16 30.24 2.59 25.03
C ILE A 16 30.27 1.46 24.01
N THR A 17 30.64 0.25 24.45
CA THR A 17 30.72 -0.93 23.57
C THR A 17 29.34 -1.36 23.08
N GLY A 18 28.30 -1.14 23.87
CA GLY A 18 26.93 -1.56 23.60
C GLY A 18 26.19 -0.71 22.58
N ILE A 19 26.68 0.50 22.25
CA ILE A 19 25.99 1.40 21.31
C ILE A 19 25.77 0.74 19.94
N VAL A 20 26.84 0.21 19.33
CA VAL A 20 26.77 -0.39 17.99
C VAL A 20 25.94 -1.68 17.98
N PRO A 21 26.19 -2.67 18.87
CA PRO A 21 25.33 -3.85 19.01
C PRO A 21 23.85 -3.51 19.21
N ALA A 22 23.54 -2.53 20.07
CA ALA A 22 22.17 -2.16 20.36
C ALA A 22 21.48 -1.49 19.17
N LEU A 23 22.18 -0.61 18.45
CA LEU A 23 21.67 0.00 17.23
C LEU A 23 21.36 -1.07 16.18
N VAL A 24 22.29 -2.01 15.95
CA VAL A 24 22.09 -3.10 14.99
C VAL A 24 20.93 -3.99 15.41
N ALA A 25 20.85 -4.37 16.69
CA ALA A 25 19.76 -5.18 17.21
C ALA A 25 18.40 -4.48 17.08
N GLY A 26 18.32 -3.19 17.41
CA GLY A 26 17.10 -2.39 17.26
C GLY A 26 16.66 -2.22 15.82
N VAL A 27 17.59 -1.92 14.90
CA VAL A 27 17.30 -1.81 13.46
C VAL A 27 16.84 -3.15 12.88
N LEU A 28 17.50 -4.25 13.24
CA LEU A 28 17.08 -5.58 12.79
C LEU A 28 15.71 -5.97 13.34
N GLY A 29 15.45 -5.73 14.63
CA GLY A 29 14.13 -5.95 15.23
C GLY A 29 13.04 -5.16 14.51
N PHE A 30 13.30 -3.88 14.22
CA PHE A 30 12.40 -3.06 13.41
C PHE A 30 12.16 -3.65 12.02
N ILE A 31 13.23 -3.92 11.25
CA ILE A 31 13.12 -4.39 9.86
C ILE A 31 12.43 -5.75 9.79
N PHE A 32 12.83 -6.72 10.61
CA PHE A 32 12.22 -8.05 10.62
C PHE A 32 10.74 -7.96 10.97
N LYS A 33 10.39 -7.23 12.04
CA LYS A 33 9.00 -7.09 12.43
C LYS A 33 8.18 -6.33 11.39
N TYR A 34 8.71 -5.25 10.82
CA TYR A 34 8.02 -4.44 9.82
C TYR A 34 7.77 -5.20 8.51
N VAL A 35 8.79 -5.90 8.00
CA VAL A 35 8.74 -6.60 6.69
C VAL A 35 8.09 -7.97 6.79
N THR A 36 8.48 -8.78 7.77
CA THR A 36 8.08 -10.21 7.86
C THR A 36 7.00 -10.48 8.90
N ASP A 37 6.70 -9.52 9.78
CA ASP A 37 5.83 -9.69 10.95
C ASP A 37 6.32 -10.71 11.99
N VAL A 38 7.56 -11.20 11.87
CA VAL A 38 8.20 -12.14 12.79
C VAL A 38 9.18 -11.42 13.73
N THR A 39 9.18 -11.81 15.01
CA THR A 39 10.13 -11.35 16.02
C THR A 39 11.38 -12.24 16.04
N ILE A 40 12.56 -11.63 16.04
CA ILE A 40 13.82 -12.38 16.18
C ILE A 40 13.91 -12.95 17.61
N PRO A 41 14.23 -14.25 17.78
CA PRO A 41 14.43 -14.84 19.10
C PRO A 41 15.53 -14.12 19.90
N GLY A 42 15.30 -13.88 21.20
CA GLY A 42 16.24 -13.17 22.06
C GLY A 42 17.64 -13.81 22.11
N LEU A 43 17.73 -15.14 22.00
CA LEU A 43 19.02 -15.84 21.92
C LEU A 43 19.82 -15.45 20.66
N GLY A 44 19.15 -15.24 19.53
CA GLY A 44 19.79 -14.74 18.31
C GLY A 44 20.37 -13.33 18.51
N VAL A 45 19.63 -12.47 19.20
CA VAL A 45 20.08 -11.11 19.55
C VAL A 45 21.29 -11.16 20.48
N VAL A 46 21.32 -12.03 21.48
CA VAL A 46 22.47 -12.21 22.39
C VAL A 46 23.72 -12.62 21.62
N VAL A 47 23.63 -13.66 20.79
CA VAL A 47 24.77 -14.16 20.00
C VAL A 47 25.29 -13.08 19.06
N LEU A 48 24.38 -12.40 18.34
CA LEU A 48 24.73 -11.31 17.43
C LEU A 48 25.40 -10.15 18.16
N SER A 49 24.83 -9.72 19.29
CA SER A 49 25.32 -8.56 20.04
C SER A 49 26.70 -8.82 20.62
N LEU A 50 26.95 -10.03 21.13
CA LEU A 50 28.28 -10.44 21.58
C LEU A 50 29.26 -10.50 20.42
N ALA A 51 28.89 -11.06 19.27
CA ALA A 51 29.76 -11.10 18.10
C ALA A 51 30.17 -9.68 17.65
N ILE A 52 29.21 -8.75 17.56
CA ILE A 52 29.45 -7.36 17.16
C ILE A 52 30.30 -6.63 18.21
N ALA A 53 29.98 -6.79 19.50
CA ALA A 53 30.77 -6.20 20.59
C ALA A 53 32.22 -6.70 20.58
N GLY A 54 32.44 -7.96 20.19
CA GLY A 54 33.77 -8.54 20.08
C GLY A 54 34.59 -8.00 18.93
N ILE A 55 33.97 -7.84 17.76
CA ILE A 55 34.65 -7.27 16.58
C ILE A 55 34.99 -5.79 16.78
N ASN A 56 34.14 -5.02 17.46
CA ASN A 56 34.38 -3.59 17.75
C ASN A 56 35.49 -3.32 18.79
N GLY A 57 36.34 -4.30 19.10
CA GLY A 57 37.43 -4.16 20.06
C GLY A 57 37.00 -4.31 21.52
N GLY A 58 35.71 -4.15 21.82
CA GLY A 58 35.17 -4.23 23.18
C GLY A 58 35.30 -5.61 23.82
N LEU A 59 35.12 -6.71 23.07
CA LEU A 59 35.44 -8.06 23.56
C LEU A 59 36.84 -8.59 23.17
N LEU A 60 37.52 -7.99 22.19
CA LEU A 60 38.93 -8.30 21.89
C LEU A 60 39.84 -7.82 23.03
N ALA A 61 39.46 -6.74 23.73
CA ALA A 61 40.05 -6.34 25.01
C ALA A 61 39.91 -7.41 26.12
N LEU A 62 38.98 -8.38 26.01
CA LEU A 62 38.88 -9.52 26.96
C LEU A 62 39.88 -10.65 26.66
N ASN A 63 40.56 -10.59 25.51
CA ASN A 63 41.60 -11.57 25.15
C ASN A 63 43.01 -11.07 25.51
N ASP A 64 43.12 -9.87 26.07
CA ASP A 64 44.37 -9.36 26.65
C ASP A 64 44.61 -10.02 28.01
N GLU A 65 45.76 -10.67 28.16
CA GLU A 65 46.18 -11.38 29.38
C GLU A 65 46.25 -10.43 30.59
N THR A 66 46.51 -9.14 30.33
CA THR A 66 46.56 -8.05 31.31
C THR A 66 45.18 -7.71 31.91
N ILE A 67 44.08 -8.00 31.20
CA ILE A 67 42.70 -7.71 31.62
C ILE A 67 42.05 -8.97 32.26
N ARG A 68 42.50 -10.18 31.87
CA ARG A 68 41.98 -11.46 32.40
C ARG A 68 42.59 -11.88 33.74
N SER A 69 43.71 -11.30 34.15
CA SER A 69 44.21 -11.43 35.52
C SER A 69 43.08 -11.04 36.49
N SER A 70 42.81 -11.88 37.48
CA SER A 70 41.56 -11.95 38.27
C SER A 70 41.07 -10.66 38.98
N GLU A 71 41.77 -9.54 38.85
CA GLU A 71 41.45 -8.26 39.49
C GLU A 71 40.43 -7.39 38.73
N HIS A 72 40.10 -7.68 37.46
CA HIS A 72 39.14 -6.87 36.67
C HIS A 72 37.92 -7.65 36.14
N ALA A 73 37.78 -8.92 36.55
CA ALA A 73 36.66 -9.77 36.15
C ALA A 73 35.26 -9.18 36.46
N PRO A 74 35.03 -8.50 37.61
CA PRO A 74 33.72 -7.89 37.90
C PRO A 74 33.33 -6.78 36.91
N ALA A 75 34.28 -5.95 36.51
CA ALA A 75 34.04 -4.90 35.50
C ALA A 75 33.64 -5.52 34.16
N LEU A 76 34.31 -6.61 33.79
CA LEU A 76 34.06 -7.32 32.55
C LEU A 76 32.66 -7.91 32.45
N LEU A 77 32.26 -8.65 33.49
CA LEU A 77 30.94 -9.26 33.57
C LEU A 77 29.87 -8.18 33.55
N THR A 78 30.10 -7.09 34.27
CA THR A 78 29.19 -5.94 34.28
C THR A 78 29.06 -5.34 32.89
N ALA A 79 30.16 -5.14 32.15
CA ALA A 79 30.14 -4.61 30.80
C ALA A 79 29.34 -5.51 29.84
N ILE A 80 29.57 -6.82 29.88
CA ILE A 80 28.83 -7.79 29.07
C ILE A 80 27.33 -7.73 29.37
N VAL A 81 26.95 -7.74 30.66
CA VAL A 81 25.55 -7.64 31.07
C VAL A 81 24.92 -6.35 30.55
N VAL A 82 25.62 -5.22 30.66
CA VAL A 82 25.11 -3.93 30.17
C VAL A 82 24.94 -3.93 28.64
N VAL A 83 25.91 -4.46 27.88
CA VAL A 83 25.79 -4.60 26.41
C VAL A 83 24.55 -5.42 26.05
N LEU A 84 24.36 -6.57 26.71
CA LEU A 84 23.21 -7.43 26.45
C LEU A 84 21.88 -6.77 26.81
N MET A 85 21.83 -6.08 27.96
CA MET A 85 20.64 -5.36 28.41
C MET A 85 20.23 -4.27 27.42
N ILE A 86 21.17 -3.41 27.01
CA ILE A 86 20.87 -2.32 26.07
C ILE A 86 20.50 -2.89 24.70
N SER A 87 21.15 -3.97 24.25
CA SER A 87 20.87 -4.58 22.95
C SER A 87 19.51 -5.27 22.89
N LEU A 88 19.14 -6.03 23.92
CA LEU A 88 17.83 -6.66 24.03
C LEU A 88 16.72 -5.62 24.18
N TYR A 89 16.97 -4.54 24.94
CA TYR A 89 16.05 -3.43 25.05
C TYR A 89 15.82 -2.74 23.70
N ALA A 90 16.90 -2.42 22.98
CA ALA A 90 16.82 -1.79 21.67
C ALA A 90 16.11 -2.68 20.65
N HIS A 91 16.40 -3.99 20.65
CA HIS A 91 15.65 -4.98 19.85
C HIS A 91 14.16 -4.93 20.15
N ALA A 92 13.77 -5.01 21.43
CA ALA A 92 12.36 -4.96 21.82
C ALA A 92 11.67 -3.64 21.42
N GLN A 93 12.41 -2.52 21.47
CA GLN A 93 11.89 -1.23 21.02
C GLN A 93 11.76 -1.18 19.50
N GLY A 94 12.73 -1.74 18.77
CA GLY A 94 12.68 -1.91 17.31
C GLY A 94 11.48 -2.76 16.88
N ASP A 95 11.27 -3.89 17.54
CA ASP A 95 10.11 -4.78 17.31
C ASP A 95 8.79 -4.03 17.52
N LYS A 96 8.64 -3.29 18.63
CA LYS A 96 7.45 -2.46 18.90
C LYS A 96 7.22 -1.39 17.83
N LEU A 97 8.30 -0.75 17.37
CA LEU A 97 8.23 0.22 16.28
C LEU A 97 7.83 -0.47 14.97
N GLY A 98 8.40 -1.63 14.65
CA GLY A 98 8.07 -2.39 13.44
C GLY A 98 6.61 -2.84 13.39
N ALA A 99 6.02 -3.10 14.56
CA ALA A 99 4.59 -3.44 14.68
C ALA A 99 3.65 -2.22 14.61
N SER A 100 4.09 -1.06 15.08
CA SER A 100 3.23 0.14 15.19
C SER A 100 3.38 1.12 14.03
N VAL A 101 4.50 1.09 13.30
CA VAL A 101 4.71 1.95 12.12
C VAL A 101 3.79 1.48 10.98
N PRO A 102 2.94 2.38 10.43
CA PRO A 102 2.07 2.03 9.32
C PRO A 102 2.89 1.57 8.10
N LYS A 103 2.58 0.39 7.54
CA LYS A 103 3.25 -0.16 6.34
C LYS A 103 3.09 0.67 5.06
N ARG A 104 2.38 1.79 5.16
CA ARG A 104 1.87 2.62 4.06
C ARG A 104 2.34 4.07 4.15
N ILE A 105 3.49 4.32 4.76
CA ILE A 105 4.24 5.57 4.48
C ILE A 105 4.92 5.36 3.14
N SER A 106 4.13 5.52 2.08
CA SER A 106 4.61 5.54 0.71
C SER A 106 5.43 6.82 0.54
N LEU A 107 6.73 6.70 0.25
CA LEU A 107 7.59 7.83 -0.17
C LEU A 107 7.02 8.59 -1.39
N LYS A 108 5.96 8.07 -2.02
CA LYS A 108 5.14 8.71 -3.04
C LYS A 108 4.39 9.94 -2.48
N GLN A 109 3.96 9.94 -1.21
CA GLN A 109 3.29 11.08 -0.58
C GLN A 109 4.14 12.36 -0.49
N LEU A 110 5.48 12.27 -0.50
CA LEU A 110 6.36 13.45 -0.59
C LEU A 110 6.45 14.02 -2.01
N ARG A 111 5.94 13.30 -3.02
CA ARG A 111 5.97 13.66 -4.44
C ARG A 111 4.57 13.77 -5.04
N ASP A 112 3.52 13.69 -4.23
CA ASP A 112 2.15 13.75 -4.72
C ASP A 112 1.69 15.20 -4.70
N ARG A 113 1.43 15.74 -5.89
CA ARG A 113 0.86 17.06 -6.08
C ARG A 113 -0.57 17.06 -5.53
N THR A 114 -0.91 18.09 -4.77
CA THR A 114 -2.29 18.36 -4.33
C THR A 114 -2.96 19.33 -5.29
N LEU A 115 -4.28 19.47 -5.20
CA LEU A 115 -5.01 20.52 -5.91
C LEU A 115 -4.44 21.91 -5.57
N SER A 116 -4.51 22.84 -6.52
CA SER A 116 -4.08 24.22 -6.30
C SER A 116 -4.95 24.88 -5.22
N SER A 117 -4.34 25.74 -4.39
CA SER A 117 -5.05 26.52 -3.35
C SER A 117 -6.23 27.31 -3.91
N ASP A 118 -6.13 27.77 -5.17
CA ASP A 118 -7.17 28.53 -5.86
C ASP A 118 -8.46 27.71 -6.10
N VAL A 119 -8.32 26.38 -6.29
CA VAL A 119 -9.46 25.46 -6.46
C VAL A 119 -10.12 25.17 -5.12
N ILE A 120 -9.33 25.08 -4.06
CA ILE A 120 -9.81 24.85 -2.69
C ILE A 120 -10.60 26.08 -2.18
N GLU A 121 -10.22 27.29 -2.59
CA GLU A 121 -10.93 28.53 -2.24
C GLU A 121 -12.22 28.74 -3.05
N LEU A 122 -12.24 28.35 -4.34
CA LEU A 122 -13.39 28.48 -5.23
C LEU A 122 -14.60 27.62 -4.82
N VAL A 123 -14.38 26.49 -4.14
CA VAL A 123 -15.45 25.55 -3.70
C VAL A 123 -16.09 25.90 -2.35
N GLY A 124 -15.79 27.08 -1.79
CA GLY A 124 -16.57 27.64 -0.68
C GLY A 124 -16.56 26.78 0.59
N GLY A 125 -15.41 26.73 1.28
CA GLY A 125 -15.33 26.42 2.72
C GLY A 125 -15.83 25.06 3.24
N ARG A 126 -16.32 24.15 2.38
CA ARG A 126 -16.86 22.84 2.82
C ARG A 126 -15.89 21.66 2.68
N GLY A 127 -14.64 21.89 2.27
CA GLY A 127 -13.63 20.83 2.17
C GLY A 127 -13.95 19.76 1.13
N ARG A 128 -14.74 20.08 0.10
CA ARG A 128 -15.11 19.18 -0.99
C ARG A 128 -14.81 19.81 -2.34
N VAL A 129 -14.37 19.00 -3.29
CA VAL A 129 -14.08 19.37 -4.68
C VAL A 129 -14.96 18.55 -5.61
N THR A 130 -15.55 19.20 -6.62
CA THR A 130 -16.24 18.52 -7.73
C THR A 130 -15.24 18.35 -8.86
N VAL A 131 -15.04 17.11 -9.29
CA VAL A 131 -14.15 16.76 -10.40
C VAL A 131 -14.95 16.84 -11.70
N GLU A 132 -14.52 17.69 -12.62
CA GLU A 132 -15.15 17.87 -13.92
C GLU A 132 -14.48 16.97 -14.96
N ILE A 133 -15.22 16.14 -15.68
CA ILE A 133 -14.66 15.32 -16.75
C ILE A 133 -14.61 16.16 -18.02
N THR A 134 -13.40 16.53 -18.44
CA THR A 134 -13.18 17.40 -19.60
C THR A 134 -12.77 16.59 -20.83
N GLY A 135 -13.38 16.91 -21.97
CA GLY A 135 -13.10 16.25 -23.24
C GLY A 135 -13.90 14.98 -23.47
N GLU A 136 -13.57 14.24 -24.53
CA GLU A 136 -14.19 12.94 -24.80
C GLU A 136 -13.55 11.88 -23.90
N VAL A 137 -14.40 11.05 -23.26
CA VAL A 137 -13.94 9.81 -22.62
C VAL A 137 -13.29 8.96 -23.70
N ASN A 138 -12.19 8.26 -23.41
CA ASN A 138 -11.51 7.40 -24.37
C ASN A 138 -11.90 5.93 -24.18
N ASP A 139 -11.79 5.14 -25.25
CA ASP A 139 -11.91 3.69 -25.16
C ASP A 139 -10.63 3.11 -24.52
N MET A 140 -10.80 2.11 -23.65
CA MET A 140 -9.65 1.42 -23.04
C MET A 140 -8.95 0.51 -24.06
N GLU A 141 -7.62 0.58 -24.10
CA GLU A 141 -6.82 -0.29 -24.98
C GLU A 141 -7.02 -1.76 -24.61
N GLY A 142 -7.26 -2.60 -25.62
CA GLY A 142 -7.53 -4.03 -25.42
C GLY A 142 -8.99 -4.39 -25.10
N TYR A 143 -9.90 -3.41 -25.07
CA TYR A 143 -11.33 -3.62 -24.85
C TYR A 143 -12.19 -3.15 -26.04
N PRO A 144 -13.46 -3.62 -26.16
CA PRO A 144 -14.41 -3.07 -27.12
C PRO A 144 -14.71 -1.59 -26.85
N SER A 145 -15.20 -0.88 -27.86
CA SER A 145 -15.59 0.52 -27.72
C SER A 145 -16.69 0.75 -26.71
N LEU A 146 -16.60 1.86 -25.98
CA LEU A 146 -17.58 2.23 -24.95
C LEU A 146 -18.90 2.70 -25.60
N PRO A 147 -20.07 2.19 -25.18
CA PRO A 147 -21.37 2.66 -25.65
C PRO A 147 -21.56 4.16 -25.42
N ALA A 148 -22.19 4.85 -26.38
CA ALA A 148 -22.42 6.28 -26.30
C ALA A 148 -23.28 6.73 -25.10
N GLU A 149 -24.19 5.87 -24.64
CA GLU A 149 -25.01 6.11 -23.44
C GLU A 149 -24.14 6.19 -22.19
N THR A 150 -23.31 5.18 -21.94
CA THR A 150 -22.37 5.14 -20.81
C THR A 150 -21.36 6.28 -20.90
N ARG A 151 -20.92 6.66 -22.10
CA ARG A 151 -20.04 7.82 -22.30
C ARG A 151 -20.68 9.12 -21.79
N ARG A 152 -21.98 9.33 -22.03
CA ARG A 152 -22.73 10.48 -21.52
C ARG A 152 -22.91 10.42 -20.02
N GLU A 153 -23.25 9.26 -19.47
CA GLU A 153 -23.40 9.09 -18.01
C GLU A 153 -22.11 9.42 -17.24
N ILE A 154 -20.94 9.10 -17.80
CA ILE A 154 -19.64 9.48 -17.22
C ILE A 154 -19.50 11.01 -17.21
N VAL A 155 -19.70 11.67 -18.37
CA VAL A 155 -19.46 13.12 -18.54
C VAL A 155 -20.47 13.98 -17.78
N GLU A 156 -21.74 13.58 -17.77
CA GLU A 156 -22.83 14.33 -17.11
C GLU A 156 -22.91 14.04 -15.61
N GLY A 157 -22.15 13.06 -15.12
CA GLY A 157 -22.11 12.68 -13.70
C GLY A 157 -21.48 13.77 -12.81
N GLU A 158 -22.02 13.92 -11.59
CA GLU A 158 -21.46 14.82 -10.59
C GLU A 158 -20.54 14.07 -9.62
N TRP A 159 -19.22 14.31 -9.75
CA TRP A 159 -18.19 13.55 -9.05
C TRP A 159 -17.53 14.36 -7.92
N THR A 160 -18.13 14.33 -6.73
CA THR A 160 -17.68 15.15 -5.60
C THR A 160 -16.89 14.35 -4.56
N PHE A 161 -15.68 14.81 -4.20
CA PHE A 161 -14.77 14.17 -3.24
C PHE A 161 -14.24 15.16 -2.19
N PRO A 162 -13.66 14.70 -1.07
CA PRO A 162 -12.94 15.57 -0.14
C PRO A 162 -11.73 16.25 -0.82
N ALA A 163 -11.56 17.55 -0.59
CA ALA A 163 -10.54 18.37 -1.27
C ALA A 163 -9.13 18.27 -0.64
N ASP A 164 -9.02 17.67 0.55
CA ASP A 164 -7.79 17.45 1.31
C ASP A 164 -7.00 16.20 0.83
N LEU A 165 -7.51 15.50 -0.18
CA LEU A 165 -6.90 14.30 -0.72
C LEU A 165 -5.82 14.63 -1.77
N PRO A 166 -4.72 13.84 -1.82
CA PRO A 166 -3.77 13.90 -2.93
C PRO A 166 -4.43 13.57 -4.28
N LEU A 167 -3.92 14.13 -5.38
CA LEU A 167 -4.48 13.87 -6.73
C LEU A 167 -4.55 12.38 -7.07
N VAL A 168 -3.53 11.60 -6.70
CA VAL A 168 -3.51 10.15 -6.93
C VAL A 168 -4.66 9.45 -6.20
N GLU A 169 -4.99 9.89 -4.99
CA GLU A 169 -6.09 9.30 -4.23
C GLU A 169 -7.46 9.74 -4.78
N LEU A 170 -7.57 10.97 -5.31
CA LEU A 170 -8.76 11.42 -6.03
C LEU A 170 -8.97 10.61 -7.33
N GLU A 171 -7.90 10.35 -8.07
CA GLU A 171 -7.91 9.52 -9.29
C GLU A 171 -8.39 8.10 -8.98
N ASP A 172 -7.82 7.46 -7.96
CA ASP A 172 -8.17 6.10 -7.54
C ASP A 172 -9.65 6.03 -7.10
N ARG A 173 -10.12 6.98 -6.29
CA ARG A 173 -11.51 7.01 -5.82
C ARG A 173 -12.51 7.29 -6.94
N LEU A 174 -12.16 8.15 -7.89
CA LEU A 174 -13.01 8.39 -9.06
C LEU A 174 -13.08 7.14 -9.94
N ALA A 175 -11.94 6.47 -10.18
CA ALA A 175 -11.91 5.23 -10.93
C ALA A 175 -12.77 4.13 -10.26
N GLU A 176 -12.61 3.91 -8.95
CA GLU A 176 -13.38 2.92 -8.19
C GLU A 176 -14.89 3.23 -8.21
N ARG A 177 -15.26 4.51 -8.07
CA ARG A 177 -16.65 4.94 -8.10
C ARG A 177 -17.28 4.74 -9.47
N LEU A 178 -16.58 5.10 -10.55
CA LEU A 178 -17.02 4.86 -11.92
C LEU A 178 -17.19 3.36 -12.23
N GLN A 179 -16.22 2.54 -11.82
CA GLN A 179 -16.31 1.07 -11.95
C GLN A 179 -17.51 0.51 -11.21
N THR A 180 -17.78 0.98 -10.00
CA THR A 180 -18.86 0.46 -9.16
C THR A 180 -20.24 0.92 -9.64
N GLU A 181 -20.42 2.22 -9.91
CA GLU A 181 -21.71 2.80 -10.29
C GLU A 181 -22.14 2.43 -11.72
N LEU A 182 -21.19 2.38 -12.65
CA LEU A 182 -21.46 2.12 -14.07
C LEU A 182 -21.07 0.70 -14.50
N HIS A 183 -20.63 -0.14 -13.56
CA HIS A 183 -20.23 -1.54 -13.78
C HIS A 183 -19.15 -1.70 -14.87
N LEU A 184 -18.26 -0.71 -15.01
CA LEU A 184 -17.20 -0.72 -16.02
C LEU A 184 -16.20 -1.83 -15.71
N ALA A 185 -15.71 -2.51 -16.74
CA ALA A 185 -14.76 -3.60 -16.57
C ALA A 185 -13.40 -3.12 -16.07
N ASP A 186 -12.99 -1.94 -16.51
CA ASP A 186 -11.76 -1.27 -16.12
C ASP A 186 -11.88 0.23 -16.42
N VAL A 187 -11.17 1.06 -15.65
CA VAL A 187 -11.18 2.53 -15.79
C VAL A 187 -9.82 3.10 -15.42
N ALA A 188 -9.30 3.99 -16.26
CA ALA A 188 -8.13 4.79 -15.98
C ALA A 188 -8.52 6.27 -15.92
N VAL A 189 -8.13 6.94 -14.84
CA VAL A 189 -8.42 8.35 -14.58
C VAL A 189 -7.10 9.09 -14.37
N ARG A 190 -7.01 10.30 -14.95
CA ARG A 190 -5.98 11.30 -14.63
C ARG A 190 -6.67 12.60 -14.25
N ILE A 191 -6.24 13.23 -13.16
CA ILE A 191 -6.80 14.49 -12.67
C ILE A 191 -5.70 15.56 -12.60
N ASP A 192 -5.97 16.74 -13.14
CA ASP A 192 -5.07 17.88 -13.04
C ASP A 192 -5.25 18.71 -11.74
N GLU A 193 -4.40 19.71 -11.56
CA GLU A 193 -4.43 20.57 -10.37
C GLU A 193 -5.67 21.48 -10.30
N GLN A 194 -6.47 21.53 -11.39
CA GLN A 194 -7.72 22.27 -11.52
C GLN A 194 -8.97 21.38 -11.30
N ALA A 195 -8.78 20.14 -10.84
CA ALA A 195 -9.84 19.13 -10.69
C ALA A 195 -10.54 18.76 -12.01
N ARG A 196 -9.82 18.85 -13.14
CA ARG A 196 -10.30 18.36 -14.43
C ARG A 196 -9.76 16.95 -14.67
N ALA A 197 -10.66 16.05 -15.03
CA ALA A 197 -10.35 14.66 -15.25
C ALA A 197 -10.40 14.29 -16.74
N THR A 198 -9.44 13.48 -17.16
CA THR A 198 -9.53 12.70 -18.40
C THR A 198 -9.73 11.23 -18.04
N VAL A 199 -10.69 10.58 -18.71
CA VAL A 199 -11.10 9.21 -18.41
C VAL A 199 -10.94 8.32 -19.63
N ALA A 200 -10.38 7.13 -19.44
CA ALA A 200 -10.48 6.02 -20.37
C ALA A 200 -11.21 4.87 -19.67
N ALA A 201 -12.19 4.25 -20.34
CA ALA A 201 -13.06 3.26 -19.73
C ALA A 201 -13.30 2.06 -20.65
N ALA A 202 -13.37 0.88 -20.04
CA ALA A 202 -13.80 -0.34 -20.68
C ALA A 202 -15.29 -0.59 -20.41
N PRO A 203 -16.08 -1.03 -21.42
CA PRO A 203 -17.48 -1.35 -21.23
C PRO A 203 -17.65 -2.50 -20.22
N PRO A 204 -18.83 -2.62 -19.59
CA PRO A 204 -19.13 -3.71 -18.67
C PRO A 204 -18.91 -5.09 -19.32
N THR A 205 -18.10 -5.94 -18.68
CA THR A 205 -17.88 -7.32 -19.12
C THR A 205 -19.06 -8.21 -18.69
N GLY A 206 -19.86 -8.65 -19.67
CA GLY A 206 -20.68 -9.85 -19.50
C GLY A 206 -21.93 -9.74 -18.62
N ALA A 207 -22.57 -8.58 -18.51
CA ALA A 207 -23.96 -8.58 -18.04
C ALA A 207 -24.86 -8.97 -19.21
N LEU A 208 -25.49 -10.14 -19.14
CA LEU A 208 -26.77 -10.38 -19.82
C LEU A 208 -27.83 -9.60 -19.04
N SER A 209 -28.81 -9.03 -19.74
CA SER A 209 -29.79 -8.16 -19.09
C SER A 209 -30.51 -8.90 -17.99
N LYS A 210 -30.35 -8.45 -16.74
CA LYS A 210 -31.06 -9.04 -15.59
C LYS A 210 -32.56 -8.69 -15.60
N ARG A 211 -33.00 -7.79 -16.49
CA ARG A 211 -34.39 -7.31 -16.56
C ARG A 211 -34.96 -7.38 -17.97
N ILE A 212 -36.15 -7.95 -18.06
CA ILE A 212 -36.96 -7.97 -19.28
C ILE A 212 -37.87 -6.72 -19.24
N PRO A 213 -37.85 -5.83 -20.25
CA PRO A 213 -38.72 -4.66 -20.28
C PRO A 213 -40.21 -5.03 -20.17
N ALA A 214 -41.02 -4.15 -19.59
CA ALA A 214 -42.47 -4.36 -19.47
C ALA A 214 -43.10 -4.63 -20.85
N GLY A 215 -43.95 -5.66 -20.93
CA GLY A 215 -44.57 -6.10 -22.19
C GLY A 215 -43.68 -6.98 -23.09
N LYS A 216 -42.44 -7.28 -22.68
CA LYS A 216 -41.57 -8.26 -23.35
C LYS A 216 -41.55 -9.59 -22.59
N ARG A 217 -41.16 -10.67 -23.27
CA ARG A 217 -40.97 -12.02 -22.70
C ARG A 217 -39.61 -12.53 -23.11
N ALA A 218 -38.89 -13.19 -22.19
CA ALA A 218 -37.66 -13.89 -22.52
C ALA A 218 -37.97 -15.34 -22.90
N VAL A 219 -37.22 -15.85 -23.88
CA VAL A 219 -37.26 -17.24 -24.33
C VAL A 219 -35.82 -17.73 -24.40
N SER A 220 -35.50 -18.82 -23.70
CA SER A 220 -34.19 -19.46 -23.79
C SER A 220 -34.17 -20.43 -24.95
N VAL A 221 -33.19 -20.29 -25.84
CA VAL A 221 -33.00 -21.17 -26.99
C VAL A 221 -31.61 -21.80 -26.90
N PRO A 222 -31.49 -23.14 -26.99
CA PRO A 222 -30.18 -23.78 -27.08
C PRO A 222 -29.55 -23.48 -28.45
N ALA A 223 -28.51 -22.65 -28.46
CA ALA A 223 -27.80 -22.24 -29.68
C ALA A 223 -26.32 -22.00 -29.40
N LEU A 224 -25.49 -22.04 -30.45
CA LEU A 224 -24.11 -21.59 -30.38
C LEU A 224 -24.08 -20.06 -30.43
N VAL A 225 -23.36 -19.45 -29.49
CA VAL A 225 -23.18 -18.00 -29.41
C VAL A 225 -21.80 -17.66 -30.00
N PRO A 226 -21.72 -16.85 -31.06
CA PRO A 226 -20.44 -16.35 -31.58
C PRO A 226 -19.60 -15.69 -30.48
N THR A 227 -18.29 -15.96 -30.47
CA THR A 227 -17.35 -15.29 -29.58
C THR A 227 -17.25 -13.81 -29.93
N GLY A 228 -17.20 -12.94 -28.92
CA GLY A 228 -17.01 -11.50 -29.11
C GLY A 228 -18.29 -10.70 -29.34
N ILE A 229 -19.47 -11.28 -29.15
CA ILE A 229 -20.73 -10.52 -29.14
C ILE A 229 -20.73 -9.48 -28.00
N ALA A 230 -21.07 -8.25 -28.34
CA ALA A 230 -21.18 -7.12 -27.43
C ALA A 230 -22.61 -6.54 -27.40
N ARG A 231 -22.88 -5.69 -26.39
CA ARG A 231 -24.13 -4.94 -26.29
C ARG A 231 -24.30 -4.06 -27.52
N GLY A 232 -25.49 -4.06 -28.12
CA GLY A 232 -25.78 -3.26 -29.31
C GLY A 232 -25.51 -3.99 -30.64
N ASP A 233 -24.87 -5.16 -30.61
CA ASP A 233 -24.69 -5.96 -31.81
C ASP A 233 -26.03 -6.39 -32.39
N LEU A 234 -26.13 -6.33 -33.72
CA LEU A 234 -27.28 -6.81 -34.46
C LEU A 234 -27.12 -8.31 -34.70
N VAL A 235 -28.02 -9.09 -34.11
CA VAL A 235 -28.02 -10.54 -34.18
C VAL A 235 -29.26 -11.05 -34.89
N ARG A 236 -29.08 -12.17 -35.57
CA ARG A 236 -30.16 -12.87 -36.26
C ARG A 236 -30.26 -14.28 -35.75
N VAL A 237 -31.41 -14.61 -35.17
CA VAL A 237 -31.75 -15.96 -34.73
C VAL A 237 -32.46 -16.65 -35.89
N VAL A 238 -31.84 -17.70 -36.42
CA VAL A 238 -32.40 -18.52 -37.51
C VAL A 238 -32.90 -19.83 -36.90
N ALA A 239 -34.21 -20.02 -36.90
CA ALA A 239 -34.90 -21.26 -36.55
C ALA A 239 -35.46 -21.92 -37.82
N PRO A 240 -35.88 -23.20 -37.80
CA PRO A 240 -36.34 -23.92 -39.00
C PRO A 240 -37.48 -23.22 -39.74
N GLU A 241 -38.36 -22.53 -39.02
CA GLU A 241 -39.59 -21.92 -39.57
C GLU A 241 -39.61 -20.40 -39.45
N LEU A 242 -38.65 -19.80 -38.74
CA LEU A 242 -38.65 -18.37 -38.44
C LEU A 242 -37.23 -17.83 -38.39
N THR A 243 -37.06 -16.63 -38.94
CA THR A 243 -35.88 -15.81 -38.68
C THR A 243 -36.31 -14.56 -37.92
N ALA A 244 -35.64 -14.27 -36.82
CA ALA A 244 -35.88 -13.09 -36.00
C ALA A 244 -34.59 -12.27 -35.89
N GLU A 245 -34.67 -10.99 -36.20
CA GLU A 245 -33.57 -10.04 -35.98
C GLU A 245 -33.81 -9.26 -34.69
N GLY A 246 -32.72 -9.00 -33.98
CA GLY A 246 -32.77 -8.26 -32.73
C GLY A 246 -31.41 -7.67 -32.40
N THR A 247 -31.39 -6.78 -31.42
CA THR A 247 -30.18 -6.20 -30.89
C THR A 247 -29.82 -6.91 -29.59
N VAL A 248 -28.55 -7.19 -29.37
CA VAL A 248 -28.06 -7.78 -28.12
C VAL A 248 -28.27 -6.79 -26.99
N LEU A 249 -29.12 -7.19 -26.05
CA LEU A 249 -29.39 -6.46 -24.81
C LEU A 249 -28.54 -7.07 -23.69
N ALA A 250 -27.64 -6.26 -23.13
CA ALA A 250 -26.92 -6.54 -21.91
C ALA A 250 -27.73 -6.24 -20.65
#